data_AF-A0A453FI02-F1
#
_entry.id   AF-A0A453FI02-F1
#
_cell.length_a   1.000
_cell.length_b   1.000
_cell.length_c   1.000
_cell.angle_alpha   90.00
_cell.angle_beta   90.00
_cell.angle_gamma   90.00
#
_symmetry.space_group_name_H-M   'P 1'
#
loop_
_entity.id
_entity.type
_entity.pdbx_description
1 polymer ?
#
loop_
_entity_poly.entity_id
_entity_poly.type
_entity_poly.pdbx_seq_one_letter_code
_entity_poly.pdbx_strand_id
1 'polypeptide(L)'
;MPHLFWVSAIAPFMVVVIGGVFDFLVHGDEHGIPIVGDLKKGINPISISQLRFNGKHVGVVVKAGLLSGILALAEGIAVGRSLAMIKNEQIDGNKEMIAFGMMNIVGSFTSCYLTTGPFSKSAVNFDAGGKTPMSNVVMSVCILLVLLFLAPLFKYTPLVALSSIIVVAMIGLIKVKEFIRLYRVDKFDFCICMVAFVGVVFFTMVIGLSASVGLSVLRALLYVARPATVKLGNITGTEVFRDVKQYPHAKSVPNILVLQLGSPIYFVNAGYLRERILRWVEDEEHICKGHGQDLQCLVLDLGGVTSIDNTGIGMLGEVHKGLDRKGIMIALANPRLQVTEKLVVSGYIKDTIGEESVFLTITDAIASCRYGLRRFRGKEGCSEV
;
A
#
# COMPACT_ATOMS: atom_id res chain seq x y z
N MET A 1 -19.36 15.17 24.48
CA MET A 1 -19.50 16.21 23.43
C MET A 1 -18.63 17.39 23.84
N PRO A 2 -17.79 17.95 22.96
CA PRO A 2 -17.04 19.15 23.30
C PRO A 2 -18.02 20.29 23.58
N HIS A 3 -17.79 21.05 24.66
CA HIS A 3 -18.69 22.08 25.21
C HIS A 3 -19.01 23.24 24.23
N LEU A 4 -18.39 23.28 23.05
CA LEU A 4 -18.53 24.33 22.03
C LEU A 4 -18.87 23.78 20.63
N PHE A 5 -19.34 22.53 20.51
CA PHE A 5 -19.68 21.91 19.22
C PHE A 5 -20.63 22.78 18.37
N TRP A 6 -21.68 23.31 18.99
CA TRP A 6 -22.69 24.14 18.33
C TRP A 6 -22.12 25.44 17.75
N VAL A 7 -21.12 26.03 18.40
CA VAL A 7 -20.45 27.24 17.90
C VAL A 7 -19.72 26.92 16.59
N SER A 8 -18.98 25.82 16.55
CA SER A 8 -18.29 25.37 15.34
C SER A 8 -19.25 24.97 14.22
N ALA A 9 -20.36 24.31 14.56
CA ALA A 9 -21.34 23.83 13.58
C ALA A 9 -22.17 24.97 12.94
N ILE A 10 -22.54 26.00 13.71
CA ILE A 10 -23.36 27.12 13.22
C ILE A 10 -22.48 28.23 12.63
N ALA A 11 -21.18 28.31 12.97
CA ALA A 11 -20.29 29.38 12.50
C ALA A 11 -20.33 29.63 10.97
N PRO A 12 -20.26 28.62 10.08
CA PRO A 12 -20.35 28.88 8.63
C PRO A 12 -21.69 29.50 8.21
N PHE A 13 -22.79 29.08 8.84
CA PHE A 13 -24.11 29.65 8.59
C PHE A 13 -24.20 31.10 9.07
N MET A 14 -23.71 31.40 10.27
CA MET A 14 -23.68 32.78 10.78
C MET A 14 -22.83 33.69 9.90
N VAL A 15 -21.68 33.22 9.42
CA VAL A 15 -20.81 33.99 8.52
C VAL A 15 -21.53 34.33 7.22
N VAL A 16 -22.30 33.40 6.65
CA VAL A 16 -23.13 33.66 5.45
C VAL A 16 -24.24 34.66 5.75
N VAL A 17 -24.96 34.50 6.86
CA VAL A 17 -26.08 35.39 7.24
C VAL A 17 -25.58 36.81 7.54
N ILE A 18 -24.56 36.95 8.39
CA ILE A 18 -23.98 38.25 8.76
C ILE A 18 -23.35 38.90 7.53
N GLY A 19 -22.60 38.14 6.73
CA GLY A 19 -21.99 38.64 5.50
C GLY A 19 -23.05 39.15 4.50
N GLY A 20 -24.14 38.39 4.32
CA GLY A 20 -25.22 38.78 3.42
C GLY A 20 -26.01 40.00 3.92
N VAL A 21 -26.29 40.09 5.22
CA VAL A 21 -26.96 41.26 5.80
C VAL A 21 -26.07 42.50 5.70
N PHE A 22 -24.77 42.36 5.99
CA PHE A 22 -23.82 43.46 5.88
C PHE A 22 -23.72 43.98 4.43
N ASP A 23 -23.56 43.08 3.47
CA ASP A 23 -23.47 43.43 2.05
C ASP A 23 -24.75 44.10 1.54
N PHE A 24 -25.91 43.59 1.95
CA PHE A 24 -27.20 44.19 1.63
C PHE A 24 -27.37 45.61 2.22
N LEU A 25 -26.95 45.84 3.46
CA LEU A 25 -27.07 47.15 4.11
C LEU A 25 -26.11 48.18 3.50
N VAL A 26 -24.90 47.75 3.12
CA VAL A 26 -23.84 48.63 2.62
C VAL A 26 -23.93 48.83 1.10
N HIS A 27 -24.83 48.11 0.41
CA HIS A 27 -24.83 48.03 -1.06
C HIS A 27 -23.42 47.66 -1.54
N GLY A 28 -22.94 46.51 -1.06
CA GLY A 28 -21.58 46.03 -1.31
C GLY A 28 -21.27 45.84 -2.80
N ASP A 29 -22.31 45.62 -3.61
CA ASP A 29 -22.24 45.58 -5.06
C ASP A 29 -21.79 46.92 -5.67
N GLU A 30 -22.29 48.05 -5.15
CA GLU A 30 -21.83 49.39 -5.56
C GLU A 30 -20.38 49.68 -5.16
N HIS A 31 -19.90 49.00 -4.11
CA HIS A 31 -18.54 49.12 -3.60
C HIS A 31 -17.57 48.08 -4.19
N GLY A 32 -18.02 47.28 -5.17
CA GLY A 32 -17.20 46.31 -5.87
C GLY A 32 -16.94 44.99 -5.12
N ILE A 33 -17.74 44.67 -4.10
CA ILE A 33 -17.69 43.38 -3.39
C ILE A 33 -18.35 42.32 -4.28
N PRO A 34 -17.63 41.28 -4.72
CA PRO A 34 -18.22 40.22 -5.51
C PRO A 34 -19.22 39.41 -4.69
N ILE A 35 -20.46 39.32 -5.17
CA ILE A 35 -21.54 38.52 -4.58
C ILE A 35 -21.87 37.30 -5.45
N VAL A 36 -22.60 36.34 -4.89
CA VAL A 36 -23.05 35.14 -5.61
C VAL A 36 -23.96 35.48 -6.80
N GLY A 37 -24.82 36.49 -6.66
CA GLY A 37 -25.72 36.94 -7.73
C GLY A 37 -26.98 36.08 -7.86
N ASP A 38 -27.68 36.22 -8.99
CA ASP A 38 -29.01 35.61 -9.17
C ASP A 38 -28.94 34.08 -9.28
N LEU A 39 -29.55 33.42 -8.29
CA LEU A 39 -29.71 31.96 -8.26
C LEU A 39 -31.08 31.57 -8.79
N LYS A 40 -31.11 30.61 -9.73
CA LYS A 40 -32.36 30.01 -10.22
C LYS A 40 -33.03 29.24 -9.08
N LYS A 41 -34.25 29.67 -8.72
CA LYS A 41 -35.08 29.03 -7.71
C LYS A 41 -35.59 27.68 -8.20
N GLY A 42 -35.64 26.69 -7.31
CA GLY A 42 -36.22 25.37 -7.58
C GLY A 42 -35.19 24.28 -7.87
N ILE A 43 -35.69 23.13 -8.33
CA ILE A 43 -34.87 21.96 -8.68
C ILE A 43 -34.47 21.98 -10.15
N ASN A 44 -33.31 21.39 -10.46
CA ASN A 44 -32.93 21.18 -11.85
C ASN A 44 -33.93 20.23 -12.54
N PRO A 45 -34.34 20.53 -13.78
CA PRO A 45 -35.17 19.62 -14.56
C PRO A 45 -34.39 18.33 -14.87
N ILE A 46 -35.13 17.26 -15.15
CA ILE A 46 -34.56 15.98 -15.57
C ILE A 46 -33.80 16.18 -16.89
N SER A 47 -32.52 15.78 -16.91
CA SER A 47 -31.59 15.98 -18.02
C SER A 47 -31.24 14.69 -18.78
N ILE A 48 -32.03 13.63 -18.63
CA ILE A 48 -31.80 12.33 -19.30
C ILE A 48 -31.73 12.49 -20.82
N SER A 49 -32.59 13.33 -21.40
CA SER A 49 -32.62 13.60 -22.85
C SER A 49 -31.40 14.37 -23.36
N GLN A 50 -30.57 14.93 -22.47
CA GLN A 50 -29.39 15.70 -22.83
C GLN A 50 -28.11 14.85 -22.89
N LEU A 51 -28.18 13.55 -22.54
CA LEU A 51 -27.03 12.64 -22.61
C LEU A 51 -26.66 12.35 -24.07
N ARG A 52 -25.47 12.80 -24.48
CA ARG A 52 -24.97 12.65 -25.87
C ARG A 52 -23.77 11.70 -25.89
N PHE A 53 -23.97 10.51 -26.44
CA PHE A 53 -22.93 9.48 -26.55
C PHE A 53 -22.16 9.48 -27.88
N ASN A 54 -22.60 10.25 -28.88
CA ASN A 54 -22.05 10.24 -30.25
C ASN A 54 -21.34 11.56 -30.64
N GLY A 55 -20.66 12.21 -29.70
CA GLY A 55 -20.00 13.51 -29.93
C GLY A 55 -18.47 13.43 -30.04
N LYS A 56 -17.86 14.44 -30.69
CA LYS A 56 -16.40 14.62 -30.77
C LYS A 56 -15.71 14.68 -29.39
N HIS A 57 -16.43 15.08 -28.35
CA HIS A 57 -15.91 15.25 -26.99
C HIS A 57 -16.09 14.01 -26.09
N VAL A 58 -16.74 12.94 -26.57
CA VAL A 58 -17.05 11.76 -25.74
C VAL A 58 -15.78 11.12 -25.21
N GLY A 59 -14.72 11.00 -26.02
CA GLY A 59 -13.44 10.46 -25.56
C GLY A 59 -12.81 11.28 -24.43
N VAL A 60 -12.91 12.61 -24.48
CA VAL A 60 -12.41 13.50 -23.43
C VAL A 60 -13.24 13.36 -22.16
N VAL A 61 -14.56 13.28 -22.28
CA VAL A 61 -15.48 13.13 -21.14
C VAL A 61 -15.31 11.75 -20.48
N VAL A 62 -15.16 10.67 -21.25
CA VAL A 62 -14.91 9.33 -20.71
C VAL A 62 -13.59 9.30 -19.95
N LYS A 63 -12.52 9.89 -20.49
CA LYS A 63 -11.23 9.99 -19.81
C LYS A 63 -11.33 10.80 -18.51
N ALA A 64 -11.98 11.96 -18.54
CA ALA A 64 -12.19 12.79 -17.36
C ALA A 64 -13.07 12.09 -16.31
N GLY A 65 -14.14 11.43 -16.75
CA GLY A 65 -15.06 10.68 -15.89
C GLY A 65 -14.40 9.48 -15.22
N LEU A 66 -13.55 8.73 -15.94
CA LEU A 66 -12.80 7.62 -15.36
C LEU A 66 -11.85 8.10 -14.27
N LEU A 67 -11.07 9.16 -14.55
CA LEU A 67 -10.10 9.71 -13.60
C LEU A 67 -10.79 10.29 -12.36
N SER A 68 -11.81 11.11 -12.56
CA SER A 68 -12.54 11.74 -11.46
C SER A 68 -13.37 10.72 -10.67
N GLY A 69 -13.93 9.69 -11.31
CA GLY A 69 -14.65 8.61 -10.65
C GLY A 69 -13.76 7.75 -9.75
N ILE A 70 -12.58 7.34 -10.22
CA ILE A 70 -11.60 6.61 -9.39
C ILE A 70 -11.21 7.45 -8.17
N LEU A 71 -11.01 8.75 -8.38
CA LEU A 71 -10.67 9.66 -7.31
C LEU A 71 -11.81 9.84 -6.29
N ALA A 72 -13.04 10.03 -6.76
CA ALA A 72 -14.23 10.14 -5.92
C ALA A 72 -14.43 8.89 -5.06
N LEU A 73 -14.20 7.70 -5.63
CA LEU A 73 -14.22 6.43 -4.93
C LEU A 73 -13.11 6.35 -3.87
N ALA A 74 -11.88 6.71 -4.24
CA ALA A 74 -10.74 6.69 -3.32
C ALA A 74 -10.95 7.64 -2.13
N GLU A 75 -11.41 8.87 -2.39
CA GLU A 75 -11.76 9.85 -1.37
C GLU A 75 -12.89 9.33 -0.47
N GLY A 76 -13.98 8.85 -1.07
CA GLY A 76 -15.15 8.34 -0.35
C GLY A 76 -14.82 7.16 0.56
N ILE A 77 -14.08 6.16 0.05
CA ILE A 77 -13.66 4.99 0.82
C ILE A 77 -12.69 5.41 1.95
N ALA A 78 -11.78 6.36 1.70
CA ALA A 78 -10.87 6.85 2.73
C ALA A 78 -11.63 7.56 3.87
N VAL A 79 -12.61 8.40 3.55
CA VAL A 79 -13.47 9.07 4.53
C VAL A 79 -14.31 8.05 5.30
N GLY A 80 -14.95 7.11 4.58
CA GLY A 80 -15.72 6.03 5.18
C GLY A 80 -14.89 5.23 6.18
N ARG A 81 -13.72 4.74 5.77
CA ARG A 81 -12.81 4.00 6.66
C ARG A 81 -12.37 4.82 7.86
N SER A 82 -12.09 6.11 7.68
CA SER A 82 -11.71 7.01 8.78
C SER A 82 -12.81 7.07 9.85
N LEU A 83 -14.07 7.24 9.45
CA LEU A 83 -15.21 7.29 10.39
C LEU A 83 -15.56 5.92 10.97
N ALA A 84 -15.45 4.85 10.19
CA ALA A 84 -15.69 3.49 10.68
C ALA A 84 -14.66 3.05 11.71
N MET A 85 -13.39 3.46 11.58
CA MET A 85 -12.38 3.22 12.62
C MET A 85 -12.76 3.89 13.95
N ILE A 86 -13.38 5.08 13.91
CA ILE A 86 -13.86 5.77 15.12
C ILE A 86 -15.06 5.03 15.74
N LYS A 87 -15.96 4.50 14.90
CA LYS A 87 -17.13 3.70 15.35
C LYS A 87 -16.81 2.24 15.68
N ASN A 88 -15.60 1.78 15.37
CA ASN A 88 -15.23 0.36 15.37
C ASN A 88 -16.18 -0.51 14.51
N GLU A 89 -16.59 0.02 13.35
CA GLU A 89 -17.44 -0.65 12.38
C GLU A 89 -16.60 -1.20 11.21
N GLN A 90 -17.10 -2.25 10.54
CA GLN A 90 -16.50 -2.77 9.33
C GLN A 90 -17.21 -2.22 8.09
N ILE A 91 -16.43 -1.69 7.16
CA ILE A 91 -16.93 -1.24 5.85
C ILE A 91 -16.56 -2.26 4.79
N ASP A 92 -17.55 -2.62 3.98
CA ASP A 92 -17.37 -3.42 2.77
C ASP A 92 -17.11 -2.51 1.57
N GLY A 93 -15.86 -2.52 1.07
CA GLY A 93 -15.45 -1.67 -0.04
C GLY A 93 -16.21 -1.94 -1.34
N ASN A 94 -16.67 -3.17 -1.57
CA ASN A 94 -17.45 -3.50 -2.77
C ASN A 94 -18.83 -2.84 -2.71
N LYS A 95 -19.47 -2.84 -1.54
CA LYS A 95 -20.77 -2.17 -1.34
C LYS A 95 -20.67 -0.66 -1.46
N GLU A 96 -19.63 -0.06 -0.91
CA GLU A 96 -19.36 1.38 -1.09
C GLU A 96 -19.16 1.72 -2.57
N MET A 97 -18.38 0.92 -3.31
CA MET A 97 -18.16 1.15 -4.74
C MET A 97 -19.46 1.14 -5.55
N ILE A 98 -20.35 0.18 -5.26
CA ILE A 98 -21.69 0.11 -5.88
C ILE A 98 -22.52 1.34 -5.49
N ALA A 99 -22.50 1.75 -4.22
CA ALA A 99 -23.26 2.91 -3.74
C ALA A 99 -22.81 4.21 -4.44
N PHE A 100 -21.50 4.47 -4.53
CA PHE A 100 -20.95 5.62 -5.25
C PHE A 100 -21.29 5.59 -6.74
N GLY A 101 -21.24 4.42 -7.37
CA GLY A 101 -21.61 4.24 -8.77
C GLY A 101 -23.09 4.58 -9.00
N MET A 102 -23.99 3.97 -8.22
CA MET A 102 -25.44 4.23 -8.32
C MET A 102 -25.78 5.69 -8.04
N MET A 103 -25.20 6.30 -7.01
CA MET A 103 -25.42 7.71 -6.67
C MET A 103 -25.09 8.64 -7.83
N ASN A 104 -23.95 8.42 -8.50
CA ASN A 104 -23.52 9.26 -9.62
C ASN A 104 -24.29 8.97 -10.92
N ILE A 105 -24.69 7.72 -11.16
CA ILE A 105 -25.58 7.38 -12.29
C ILE A 105 -26.91 8.11 -12.14
N VAL A 106 -27.55 8.01 -10.97
CA VAL A 106 -28.82 8.69 -10.70
C VAL A 106 -28.65 10.21 -10.75
N GLY A 107 -27.59 10.75 -10.16
CA GLY A 107 -27.30 12.20 -10.19
C GLY A 107 -27.08 12.75 -11.60
N SER A 108 -26.52 11.95 -12.51
CA SER A 108 -26.31 12.36 -13.91
C SER A 108 -27.63 12.68 -14.65
N PHE A 109 -28.74 12.07 -14.21
CA PHE A 109 -30.07 12.29 -14.78
C PHE A 109 -30.71 13.62 -14.37
N THR A 110 -30.13 14.33 -13.39
CA THR A 110 -30.63 15.62 -12.87
C THR A 110 -29.59 16.73 -12.95
N SER A 111 -28.62 16.60 -13.87
CA SER A 111 -27.50 17.54 -14.05
C SER A 111 -26.67 17.76 -12.78
N CYS A 112 -26.54 16.72 -11.94
CA CYS A 112 -25.63 16.75 -10.80
C CYS A 112 -24.19 16.62 -11.29
N TYR A 113 -23.27 17.37 -10.66
CA TYR A 113 -21.85 17.14 -10.84
C TYR A 113 -21.42 15.87 -10.07
N LEU A 114 -20.20 15.40 -10.32
CA LEU A 114 -19.66 14.22 -9.65
C LEU A 114 -19.70 14.38 -8.13
N THR A 115 -20.47 13.52 -7.47
CA THR A 115 -20.64 13.53 -6.02
C THR A 115 -19.68 12.52 -5.39
N THR A 116 -18.95 12.97 -4.37
CA THR A 116 -17.97 12.18 -3.62
C THR A 116 -18.41 12.01 -2.16
N GLY A 117 -17.55 11.44 -1.31
CA GLY A 117 -17.80 11.31 0.13
C GLY A 117 -17.17 12.48 0.91
N PRO A 118 -17.88 13.60 1.12
CA PRO A 118 -17.28 14.79 1.74
C PRO A 118 -16.94 14.53 3.21
N PHE A 119 -15.65 14.66 3.55
CA PHE A 119 -15.17 14.51 4.92
C PHE A 119 -15.87 15.48 5.89
N SER A 120 -15.92 16.78 5.53
CA SER A 120 -16.45 17.84 6.41
C SER A 120 -17.92 17.61 6.80
N LYS A 121 -18.81 17.32 5.85
CA LYS A 121 -20.24 17.08 6.14
C LYS A 121 -20.47 15.79 6.93
N SER A 122 -19.69 14.75 6.63
CA SER A 122 -19.80 13.46 7.32
C SER A 122 -19.30 13.56 8.76
N ALA A 123 -18.23 14.33 9.01
CA ALA A 123 -17.71 14.60 10.34
C ALA A 123 -18.72 15.39 11.19
N VAL A 124 -19.32 16.45 10.63
CA VAL A 124 -20.35 17.22 11.35
C VAL A 124 -21.57 16.35 11.69
N ASN A 125 -22.04 15.53 10.76
CA ASN A 125 -23.14 14.60 11.01
C ASN A 125 -22.79 13.56 12.08
N PHE A 126 -21.55 13.07 12.06
CA PHE A 126 -21.03 12.15 13.07
C PHE A 126 -20.98 12.80 14.46
N ASP A 127 -20.39 13.99 14.57
CA ASP A 127 -20.25 14.73 15.82
C ASP A 127 -21.60 15.22 16.37
N ALA A 128 -22.57 15.50 15.50
CA ALA A 128 -23.95 15.79 15.86
C ALA A 128 -24.71 14.56 16.42
N GLY A 129 -24.11 13.37 16.38
CA GLY A 129 -24.70 12.14 16.90
C GLY A 129 -25.51 11.35 15.87
N GLY A 130 -25.26 11.55 14.57
CA GLY A 130 -25.89 10.79 13.49
C GLY A 130 -25.57 9.29 13.56
N LYS A 131 -26.59 8.48 13.85
CA LYS A 131 -26.46 7.01 14.00
C LYS A 131 -26.88 6.23 12.76
N THR A 132 -27.85 6.74 12.01
CA THR A 132 -28.45 6.02 10.87
C THR A 132 -28.34 6.83 9.57
N PRO A 133 -28.37 6.17 8.39
CA PRO A 133 -28.40 6.85 7.09
C PRO A 133 -29.60 7.79 6.91
N MET A 134 -30.64 7.66 7.74
CA MET A 134 -31.80 8.55 7.75
C MET A 134 -31.41 10.02 7.97
N SER A 135 -30.30 10.30 8.68
CA SER A 135 -29.79 11.67 8.81
C SER A 135 -29.51 12.34 7.46
N ASN A 136 -28.97 11.58 6.49
CA ASN A 136 -28.70 12.09 5.15
C ASN A 136 -30.00 12.36 4.36
N VAL A 137 -31.06 11.59 4.62
CA VAL A 137 -32.39 11.82 4.03
C VAL A 137 -33.02 13.10 4.59
N VAL A 138 -32.92 13.33 5.88
CA VAL A 138 -33.39 14.58 6.49
C VAL A 138 -32.60 15.77 5.93
N MET A 139 -31.27 15.64 5.81
CA MET A 139 -30.43 16.68 5.22
C MET A 139 -30.81 16.98 3.76
N SER A 140 -31.13 15.97 2.94
CA SER A 140 -31.54 16.19 1.55
C SER A 140 -32.90 16.90 1.44
N VAL A 141 -33.86 16.58 2.31
CA VAL A 141 -35.15 17.29 2.40
C VAL A 141 -34.94 18.75 2.84
N CYS A 142 -34.07 19.01 3.81
CA CYS A 142 -33.74 20.38 4.21
C CYS A 142 -33.12 21.18 3.06
N ILE A 143 -32.19 20.59 2.31
CA ILE A 143 -31.59 21.24 1.12
C ILE A 143 -32.65 21.51 0.06
N LEU A 144 -33.57 20.58 -0.17
CA LEU A 144 -34.68 20.76 -1.10
C LEU A 144 -35.56 21.98 -0.72
N LEU A 145 -35.91 22.11 0.57
CA LEU A 145 -36.65 23.28 1.07
C LEU A 145 -35.86 24.58 0.90
N VAL A 146 -34.54 24.55 1.16
CA VAL A 146 -33.68 25.71 0.95
C VAL A 146 -33.68 26.14 -0.52
N LEU A 147 -33.57 25.21 -1.47
CA LEU A 147 -33.61 25.52 -2.90
C LEU A 147 -34.97 26.05 -3.36
N LEU A 148 -36.06 25.57 -2.75
CA LEU A 148 -37.43 25.97 -3.09
C LEU A 148 -37.86 27.29 -2.47
N PHE A 149 -37.35 27.69 -1.30
CA PHE A 149 -37.84 28.85 -0.57
C PHE A 149 -36.77 29.91 -0.32
N LEU A 150 -35.55 29.47 0.00
CA LEU A 150 -34.47 30.36 0.49
C LEU A 150 -33.41 30.68 -0.57
N ALA A 151 -33.42 30.05 -1.74
CA ALA A 151 -32.43 30.31 -2.81
C ALA A 151 -32.23 31.80 -3.14
N PRO A 152 -33.29 32.66 -3.25
CA PRO A 152 -33.12 34.08 -3.51
C PRO A 152 -32.38 34.85 -2.41
N LEU A 153 -32.44 34.38 -1.15
CA LEU A 153 -31.76 35.06 -0.03
C LEU A 153 -30.24 34.96 -0.14
N PHE A 154 -29.72 33.92 -0.79
CA PHE A 154 -28.28 33.74 -0.95
C PHE A 154 -27.67 34.65 -2.01
N LYS A 155 -28.47 35.41 -2.78
CA LYS A 155 -28.00 36.36 -3.80
C LYS A 155 -26.95 37.34 -3.25
N TYR A 156 -27.21 37.87 -2.06
CA TYR A 156 -26.38 38.86 -1.38
C TYR A 156 -25.18 38.24 -0.64
N THR A 157 -24.93 36.94 -0.77
CA THR A 157 -23.81 36.30 -0.07
C THR A 157 -22.49 36.77 -0.68
N PRO A 158 -21.58 37.38 0.09
CA PRO A 158 -20.28 37.81 -0.42
C PRO A 158 -19.38 36.61 -0.72
N LEU A 159 -18.66 36.63 -1.84
CA LEU A 159 -17.69 35.58 -2.18
C LEU A 159 -16.54 35.49 -1.16
N VAL A 160 -16.21 36.60 -0.48
CA VAL A 160 -15.22 36.61 0.61
C VAL A 160 -15.65 35.76 1.81
N ALA A 161 -16.95 35.76 2.14
CA ALA A 161 -17.50 34.93 3.21
C ALA A 161 -17.34 33.44 2.88
N LEU A 162 -17.72 33.04 1.66
CA LEU A 162 -17.54 31.67 1.18
C LEU A 162 -16.06 31.25 1.13
N SER A 163 -15.18 32.15 0.65
CA SER A 163 -13.74 31.90 0.60
C SER A 163 -13.15 31.68 1.99
N SER A 164 -13.57 32.47 2.98
CA SER A 164 -13.11 32.32 4.37
C SER A 164 -13.49 30.97 4.97
N ILE A 165 -14.72 30.49 4.70
CA ILE A 165 -15.21 29.19 5.15
C ILE A 165 -14.36 28.07 4.54
N ILE A 166 -14.04 28.16 3.25
CA ILE A 166 -13.19 27.18 2.56
C ILE A 166 -11.78 27.17 3.15
N VAL A 167 -11.15 28.34 3.34
CA VAL A 167 -9.78 28.45 3.89
C VAL A 167 -9.71 27.86 5.30
N VAL A 168 -10.64 28.23 6.20
CA VAL A 168 -10.69 27.71 7.57
C VAL A 168 -10.89 26.20 7.58
N ALA A 169 -11.78 25.68 6.73
CA ALA A 169 -11.98 24.24 6.61
C ALA A 169 -10.71 23.52 6.14
N MET A 170 -10.03 24.04 5.11
CA MET A 170 -8.83 23.40 4.54
C MET A 170 -7.62 23.41 5.50
N ILE A 171 -7.40 24.49 6.26
CA ILE A 171 -6.32 24.56 7.26
C ILE A 171 -6.48 23.44 8.30
N GLY A 172 -7.72 23.13 8.71
CA GLY A 172 -8.02 22.05 9.65
C GLY A 172 -7.67 20.64 9.14
N LEU A 173 -7.57 20.44 7.82
CA LEU A 173 -7.19 19.16 7.22
C LEU A 173 -5.66 18.94 7.20
N ILE A 174 -4.84 19.99 7.37
CA ILE A 174 -3.38 19.90 7.29
C ILE A 174 -2.82 19.32 8.59
N LYS A 175 -2.49 18.02 8.58
CA LYS A 175 -1.92 17.29 9.72
C LYS A 175 -0.38 17.31 9.71
N VAL A 176 0.23 18.43 10.07
CA VAL A 176 1.71 18.61 10.04
C VAL A 176 2.46 17.56 10.87
N LYS A 177 1.92 17.14 12.02
CA LYS A 177 2.54 16.10 12.87
C LYS A 177 2.68 14.76 12.15
N GLU A 178 1.72 14.39 11.31
CA GLU A 178 1.77 13.14 10.55
C GLU A 178 2.84 13.21 9.45
N PHE A 179 3.04 14.36 8.81
CA PHE A 179 4.14 14.55 7.86
C PHE A 179 5.52 14.35 8.52
N ILE A 180 5.72 14.91 9.72
CA ILE A 180 6.98 14.77 10.46
C ILE A 180 7.19 13.31 10.88
N ARG A 181 6.13 12.64 11.35
CA ARG A 181 6.17 11.23 11.71
C ARG A 181 6.53 10.36 10.51
N LEU A 182 5.90 10.59 9.36
CA LEU A 182 6.15 9.85 8.13
C LEU A 182 7.62 9.98 7.71
N TYR A 183 8.19 11.19 7.76
CA TYR A 183 9.60 11.42 7.47
C TYR A 183 10.55 10.68 8.42
N ARG A 184 10.22 10.59 9.71
CA ARG A 184 11.03 9.88 10.71
C ARG A 184 10.96 8.36 10.57
N VAL A 185 9.79 7.82 10.20
CA VAL A 185 9.57 6.37 10.09
C VAL A 185 10.12 5.83 8.78
N ASP A 186 9.76 6.46 7.65
CA ASP A 186 10.13 5.97 6.33
C ASP A 186 10.32 7.11 5.33
N LYS A 187 11.60 7.40 5.02
CA LYS A 187 11.98 8.47 4.11
C LYS A 187 11.45 8.25 2.69
N PHE A 188 11.25 7.01 2.26
CA PHE A 188 10.74 6.71 0.93
C PHE A 188 9.23 6.96 0.84
N ASP A 189 8.45 6.60 1.87
CA ASP A 189 7.02 6.96 1.90
C ASP A 189 6.81 8.46 1.99
N PHE A 190 7.67 9.16 2.73
CA PHE A 190 7.67 10.62 2.71
C PHE A 190 7.95 11.18 1.31
N CYS A 191 8.89 10.60 0.57
CA CYS A 191 9.17 10.99 -0.82
C CYS A 191 7.94 10.79 -1.72
N ILE A 192 7.26 9.64 -1.62
CA ILE A 192 6.01 9.36 -2.36
C ILE A 192 4.94 10.41 -2.03
N CYS A 193 4.79 10.76 -0.75
CA CYS A 193 3.86 11.80 -0.30
C CYS A 193 4.23 13.19 -0.85
N MET A 194 5.52 13.54 -0.85
CA MET A 194 5.99 14.81 -1.40
C MET A 194 5.80 14.90 -2.91
N VAL A 195 5.98 13.80 -3.65
CA VAL A 195 5.68 13.73 -5.08
C VAL A 195 4.19 13.99 -5.33
N ALA A 196 3.30 13.42 -4.52
CA ALA A 196 1.86 13.71 -4.59
C ALA A 196 1.59 15.20 -4.31
N PHE A 197 2.15 15.75 -3.22
CA PHE A 197 1.94 17.13 -2.81
C PHE A 197 2.43 18.14 -3.86
N VAL A 198 3.70 18.06 -4.25
CA VAL A 198 4.30 18.94 -5.26
C VAL A 198 3.61 18.75 -6.60
N GLY A 199 3.30 17.51 -6.98
CA GLY A 199 2.62 17.20 -8.23
C GLY A 199 1.22 17.81 -8.32
N VAL A 200 0.45 17.80 -7.23
CA VAL A 200 -0.90 18.40 -7.19
C VAL A 200 -0.81 19.93 -7.17
N VAL A 201 0.12 20.51 -6.39
CA VAL A 201 0.24 21.97 -6.22
C VAL A 201 0.74 22.68 -7.47
N PHE A 202 1.76 22.13 -8.15
CA PHE A 202 2.42 22.79 -9.28
C PHE A 202 1.93 22.34 -10.66
N PHE A 203 1.28 21.17 -10.75
CA PHE A 203 0.80 20.65 -12.03
C PHE A 203 -0.71 20.44 -11.99
N THR A 204 -1.15 19.19 -11.97
CA THR A 204 -2.56 18.83 -11.88
C THR A 204 -2.71 17.67 -10.92
N MET A 205 -3.89 17.58 -10.33
CA MET A 205 -4.23 16.48 -9.45
C MET A 205 -3.98 15.10 -10.07
N VAL A 206 -4.30 14.95 -11.36
CA VAL A 206 -4.10 13.70 -12.10
C VAL A 206 -2.62 13.34 -12.19
N ILE A 207 -1.76 14.30 -12.56
CA ILE A 207 -0.32 14.08 -12.72
C ILE A 207 0.30 13.77 -11.35
N GLY A 208 0.00 14.56 -10.32
CA GLY A 208 0.58 14.37 -8.99
C GLY A 208 0.21 13.04 -8.36
N LEU A 209 -1.07 12.66 -8.42
CA LEU A 209 -1.52 11.37 -7.88
C LEU A 209 -0.97 10.19 -8.69
N SER A 210 -1.03 10.22 -10.02
CA SER A 210 -0.50 9.12 -10.85
C SER A 210 1.01 8.92 -10.65
N ALA A 211 1.79 9.99 -10.52
CA ALA A 211 3.21 9.91 -10.21
C ALA A 211 3.47 9.28 -8.84
N SER A 212 2.72 9.66 -7.81
CA SER A 212 2.87 9.09 -6.47
C SER A 212 2.49 7.60 -6.41
N VAL A 213 1.39 7.21 -7.06
CA VAL A 213 0.94 5.82 -7.13
C VAL A 213 1.96 4.99 -7.93
N GLY A 214 2.45 5.51 -9.06
CA GLY A 214 3.51 4.87 -9.84
C GLY A 214 4.77 4.63 -9.02
N LEU A 215 5.21 5.63 -8.25
CA LEU A 215 6.38 5.50 -7.36
C LEU A 215 6.13 4.50 -6.22
N SER A 216 4.93 4.48 -5.64
CA SER A 216 4.54 3.50 -4.62
C SER A 216 4.55 2.07 -5.16
N VAL A 217 4.02 1.85 -6.37
CA VAL A 217 4.05 0.54 -7.04
C VAL A 217 5.48 0.14 -7.37
N LEU A 218 6.29 1.06 -7.90
CA LEU A 218 7.70 0.82 -8.17
C LEU A 218 8.45 0.42 -6.90
N ARG A 219 8.22 1.11 -5.77
CA ARG A 219 8.80 0.77 -4.48
C ARG A 219 8.42 -0.65 -4.04
N ALA A 220 7.13 -1.00 -4.15
CA ALA A 220 6.66 -2.35 -3.82
C ALA A 220 7.32 -3.42 -4.72
N LEU A 221 7.42 -3.17 -6.02
CA LEU A 221 8.09 -4.05 -6.97
C LEU A 221 9.59 -4.21 -6.65
N LEU A 222 10.29 -3.13 -6.28
CA LEU A 222 11.69 -3.20 -5.86
C LEU A 222 11.87 -4.04 -4.59
N TYR A 223 10.95 -3.93 -3.64
CA TYR A 223 10.98 -4.73 -2.41
C TYR A 223 10.78 -6.23 -2.71
N VAL A 224 9.87 -6.55 -3.63
CA VAL A 224 9.64 -7.93 -4.08
C VAL A 224 10.82 -8.46 -4.89
N ALA A 225 11.43 -7.63 -5.75
CA ALA A 225 12.54 -7.98 -6.63
C ALA A 225 13.87 -8.19 -5.91
N ARG A 226 14.09 -7.48 -4.79
CA ARG A 226 15.34 -7.54 -4.01
C ARG A 226 15.07 -7.93 -2.55
N PRO A 227 14.58 -9.16 -2.30
CA PRO A 227 14.32 -9.61 -0.95
C PRO A 227 15.63 -9.74 -0.16
N ALA A 228 15.55 -9.46 1.14
CA ALA A 228 16.68 -9.67 2.04
C ALA A 228 16.98 -11.17 2.20
N THR A 229 18.26 -11.52 2.07
CA THR A 229 18.79 -12.84 2.42
C THR A 229 19.71 -12.69 3.62
N VAL A 230 19.62 -13.64 4.53
CA VAL A 230 20.27 -13.56 5.84
C VAL A 230 21.22 -14.75 6.02
N LYS A 231 22.47 -14.47 6.43
CA LYS A 231 23.41 -15.50 6.86
C LYS A 231 23.10 -15.85 8.31
N LEU A 232 22.83 -17.11 8.58
CA LEU A 232 22.53 -17.61 9.91
C LEU A 232 23.78 -18.15 10.61
N GLY A 233 23.90 -17.88 11.90
CA GLY A 233 24.89 -18.47 12.81
C GLY A 233 24.21 -19.11 14.01
N ASN A 234 24.89 -20.07 14.63
CA ASN A 234 24.40 -20.73 15.84
C ASN A 234 24.75 -19.91 17.08
N ILE A 235 23.77 -19.71 17.98
CA ILE A 235 24.00 -19.14 19.29
C ILE A 235 24.62 -20.22 20.20
N THR A 236 25.80 -19.92 20.75
CA THR A 236 26.59 -20.87 21.55
C THR A 236 25.77 -21.42 22.72
N GLY A 237 25.74 -22.75 22.87
CA GLY A 237 24.99 -23.42 23.93
C GLY A 237 23.50 -23.65 23.64
N THR A 238 23.04 -23.33 22.43
CA THR A 238 21.65 -23.56 22.00
C THR A 238 21.60 -24.20 20.61
N GLU A 239 20.40 -24.61 20.19
CA GLU A 239 20.11 -25.07 18.82
C GLU A 239 19.54 -23.95 17.92
N VAL A 240 19.61 -22.70 18.38
CA VAL A 240 18.94 -21.57 17.73
C VAL A 240 19.88 -20.90 16.74
N PHE A 241 19.43 -20.82 15.48
CA PHE A 241 20.10 -20.10 14.41
C PHE A 241 19.52 -18.70 14.23
N ARG A 242 20.38 -17.67 14.21
CA ARG A 242 19.99 -16.26 14.04
C ARG A 242 20.94 -15.51 13.12
N ASP A 243 20.46 -14.36 12.62
CA ASP A 243 21.26 -13.45 11.80
C ASP A 243 22.53 -13.03 12.54
N VAL A 244 23.69 -13.31 11.95
CA VAL A 244 25.00 -12.94 12.47
C VAL A 244 25.15 -11.41 12.57
N LYS A 245 24.48 -10.66 11.68
CA LYS A 245 24.51 -9.18 11.71
C LYS A 245 23.70 -8.61 12.87
N GLN A 246 22.59 -9.24 13.21
CA GLN A 246 21.72 -8.78 14.31
C GLN A 246 22.23 -9.26 15.68
N TYR A 247 22.80 -10.47 15.75
CA TYR A 247 23.25 -11.10 16.98
C TYR A 247 24.76 -11.41 16.93
N PRO A 248 25.62 -10.55 17.51
CA PRO A 248 27.08 -10.74 17.46
C PRO A 248 27.59 -12.04 18.08
N HIS A 249 26.81 -12.66 18.98
CA HIS A 249 27.14 -13.94 19.61
C HIS A 249 26.82 -15.16 18.72
N ALA A 250 26.13 -14.98 17.60
CA ALA A 250 25.82 -16.05 16.65
C ALA A 250 27.07 -16.38 15.83
N LYS A 251 27.63 -17.57 16.01
CA LYS A 251 28.84 -18.01 15.32
C LYS A 251 28.50 -18.82 14.08
N SER A 252 29.20 -18.56 12.99
CA SER A 252 29.09 -19.37 11.77
C SER A 252 29.62 -20.78 12.04
N VAL A 253 29.04 -21.76 11.35
CA VAL A 253 29.47 -23.15 11.47
C VAL A 253 30.65 -23.39 10.52
N PRO A 254 31.78 -23.98 10.98
CA PRO A 254 32.91 -24.24 10.09
C PRO A 254 32.51 -25.09 8.88
N ASN A 255 32.98 -24.70 7.70
CA ASN A 255 32.76 -25.33 6.39
C ASN A 255 31.29 -25.43 5.94
N ILE A 256 30.35 -24.78 6.65
CA ILE A 256 28.91 -24.84 6.34
C ILE A 256 28.33 -23.43 6.33
N LEU A 257 27.77 -23.07 5.18
CA LEU A 257 27.03 -21.82 5.01
C LEU A 257 25.53 -22.09 5.20
N VAL A 258 24.91 -21.40 6.15
CA VAL A 258 23.45 -21.45 6.35
C VAL A 258 22.85 -20.12 5.89
N LEU A 259 21.99 -20.18 4.87
CA LEU A 259 21.28 -19.01 4.34
C LEU A 259 19.77 -19.15 4.55
N GLN A 260 19.16 -18.11 5.10
CA GLN A 260 17.71 -18.01 5.20
C GLN A 260 17.14 -17.24 4.02
N LEU A 261 16.21 -17.88 3.32
CA LEU A 261 15.40 -17.26 2.27
C LEU A 261 14.06 -16.82 2.87
N GLY A 262 13.94 -15.52 3.13
CA GLY A 262 12.80 -14.93 3.85
C GLY A 262 11.62 -14.50 2.99
N SER A 263 11.60 -14.83 1.70
CA SER A 263 10.61 -14.31 0.74
C SER A 263 10.09 -15.38 -0.22
N PRO A 264 8.88 -15.22 -0.78
CA PRO A 264 8.46 -16.00 -1.94
C PRO A 264 9.49 -15.90 -3.06
N ILE A 265 9.67 -16.97 -3.82
CA ILE A 265 10.61 -17.04 -4.94
C ILE A 265 9.80 -17.04 -6.24
N TYR A 266 9.92 -15.95 -6.99
CA TYR A 266 9.21 -15.74 -8.26
C TYR A 266 10.18 -15.33 -9.37
N PHE A 267 9.71 -15.36 -10.61
CA PHE A 267 10.44 -14.86 -11.79
C PHE A 267 11.12 -13.50 -11.55
N VAL A 268 10.43 -12.57 -10.87
CA VAL A 268 10.90 -11.20 -10.62
C VAL A 268 12.16 -11.16 -9.74
N ASN A 269 12.31 -12.07 -8.79
CA ASN A 269 13.43 -12.06 -7.83
C ASN A 269 14.39 -13.25 -7.95
N ALA A 270 14.07 -14.25 -8.77
CA ALA A 270 14.90 -15.43 -8.98
C ALA A 270 16.33 -15.06 -9.42
N GLY A 271 16.47 -14.17 -10.41
CA GLY A 271 17.79 -13.73 -10.88
C GLY A 271 18.63 -13.06 -9.79
N TYR A 272 18.00 -12.18 -8.99
CA TYR A 272 18.66 -11.51 -7.86
C TYR A 272 19.05 -12.50 -6.76
N LEU A 273 18.16 -13.42 -6.39
CA LEU A 273 18.43 -14.45 -5.38
C LEU A 273 19.59 -15.36 -5.80
N ARG A 274 19.63 -15.79 -7.07
CA ARG A 274 20.73 -16.59 -7.62
C ARG A 274 22.08 -15.90 -7.42
N GLU A 275 22.19 -14.67 -7.92
CA GLU A 275 23.42 -13.88 -7.81
C GLU A 275 23.79 -13.63 -6.35
N ARG A 276 22.80 -13.38 -5.50
CA ARG A 276 23.03 -13.13 -4.08
C ARG A 276 23.51 -14.36 -3.32
N ILE A 277 22.95 -15.54 -3.60
CA ILE A 277 23.36 -16.82 -3.03
C ILE A 277 24.79 -17.14 -3.47
N LEU A 278 25.10 -17.02 -4.77
CA LEU A 278 26.43 -17.29 -5.30
C LEU A 278 27.48 -16.36 -4.70
N ARG A 279 27.18 -15.06 -4.54
CA ARG A 279 28.08 -14.12 -3.84
C ARG A 279 28.34 -14.53 -2.39
N TRP A 280 27.31 -14.97 -1.65
CA TRP A 280 27.50 -15.46 -0.28
C TRP A 280 28.38 -16.71 -0.24
N VAL A 281 28.23 -17.62 -1.20
CA VAL A 281 29.08 -18.81 -1.32
C VAL A 281 30.53 -18.39 -1.60
N GLU A 282 30.77 -17.49 -2.55
CA GLU A 282 32.11 -16.99 -2.89
C GLU A 282 32.78 -16.32 -1.68
N ASP A 283 32.05 -15.45 -0.97
CA ASP A 283 32.53 -14.78 0.24
C ASP A 283 32.94 -15.82 1.32
N GLU A 284 32.13 -16.86 1.54
CA GLU A 284 32.46 -17.91 2.50
C GLU A 284 33.59 -18.83 2.05
N GLU A 285 33.69 -19.14 0.77
CA GLU A 285 34.82 -19.91 0.21
C GLU A 285 36.15 -19.18 0.49
N HIS A 286 36.20 -17.86 0.29
CA HIS A 286 37.37 -17.06 0.60
C HIS A 286 37.74 -17.10 2.09
N ILE A 287 36.74 -17.02 2.96
CA ILE A 287 36.94 -17.11 4.43
C ILE A 287 37.47 -18.49 4.82
N CYS A 288 36.89 -19.57 4.29
CA CYS A 288 37.31 -20.94 4.59
C CYS A 288 38.75 -21.18 4.13
N LYS A 289 39.10 -20.75 2.91
CA LYS A 289 40.46 -20.91 2.37
C LYS A 289 41.51 -20.17 3.18
N GLY A 290 41.18 -19.00 3.74
CA GLY A 290 42.04 -18.29 4.68
C GLY A 290 42.36 -19.07 5.96
N HIS A 291 41.51 -20.02 6.33
CA HIS A 291 41.70 -20.93 7.48
C HIS A 291 42.22 -22.32 7.05
N GLY A 292 42.61 -22.50 5.78
CA GLY A 292 43.06 -23.79 5.24
C GLY A 292 41.96 -24.84 5.12
N GLN A 293 40.70 -24.41 4.97
CA GLN A 293 39.54 -25.28 4.81
C GLN A 293 38.77 -24.92 3.53
N ASP A 294 37.98 -25.87 3.01
CA ASP A 294 37.07 -25.61 1.90
C ASP A 294 35.62 -25.55 2.40
N LEU A 295 34.80 -24.72 1.73
CA LEU A 295 33.35 -24.73 1.95
C LEU A 295 32.79 -26.05 1.42
N GLN A 296 31.98 -26.72 2.23
CA GLN A 296 31.59 -28.10 1.97
C GLN A 296 30.08 -28.28 1.81
N CYS A 297 29.28 -27.45 2.47
CA CYS A 297 27.82 -27.55 2.41
C CYS A 297 27.15 -26.18 2.50
N LEU A 298 26.11 -26.00 1.68
CA LEU A 298 25.16 -24.90 1.71
C LEU A 298 23.81 -25.42 2.22
N VAL A 299 23.35 -24.89 3.35
CA VAL A 299 22.00 -25.16 3.88
C VAL A 299 21.11 -23.96 3.56
N LEU A 300 20.03 -24.19 2.80
CA LEU A 300 19.01 -23.21 2.50
C LEU A 300 17.81 -23.40 3.43
N ASP A 301 17.61 -22.48 4.37
CA ASP A 301 16.37 -22.41 5.16
C ASP A 301 15.26 -21.77 4.33
N LEU A 302 14.27 -22.60 4.00
CA LEU A 302 13.08 -22.27 3.22
C LEU A 302 11.85 -21.98 4.09
N GLY A 303 11.97 -21.90 5.42
CA GLY A 303 10.83 -21.65 6.31
C GLY A 303 10.10 -20.31 6.04
N GLY A 304 10.83 -19.33 5.53
CA GLY A 304 10.31 -18.03 5.09
C GLY A 304 9.73 -18.01 3.67
N VAL A 305 9.95 -19.06 2.88
CA VAL A 305 9.46 -19.14 1.50
C VAL A 305 8.02 -19.63 1.50
N THR A 306 7.08 -18.72 1.26
CA THR A 306 5.64 -19.06 1.25
C THR A 306 5.21 -19.75 -0.03
N SER A 307 5.82 -19.42 -1.16
CA SER A 307 5.54 -20.04 -2.45
C SER A 307 6.73 -19.92 -3.40
N ILE A 308 6.81 -20.85 -4.36
CA ILE A 308 7.79 -20.84 -5.44
C ILE A 308 7.08 -20.99 -6.80
N ASP A 309 7.60 -20.36 -7.86
CA ASP A 309 7.16 -20.58 -9.25
C ASP A 309 8.18 -21.40 -10.05
N ASN A 310 7.84 -21.74 -11.30
CA ASN A 310 8.69 -22.57 -12.15
C ASN A 310 10.07 -21.94 -12.41
N THR A 311 10.15 -20.61 -12.55
CA THR A 311 11.43 -19.91 -12.70
C THR A 311 12.26 -19.98 -11.43
N GLY A 312 11.65 -19.86 -10.26
CA GLY A 312 12.31 -20.06 -8.97
C GLY A 312 12.89 -21.47 -8.80
N ILE A 313 12.16 -22.49 -9.24
CA ILE A 313 12.66 -23.88 -9.25
C ILE A 313 13.85 -24.02 -10.20
N GLY A 314 13.73 -23.47 -11.42
CA GLY A 314 14.84 -23.45 -12.39
C GLY A 314 16.10 -22.79 -11.82
N MET A 315 15.93 -21.68 -11.09
CA MET A 315 17.02 -20.99 -10.40
C MET A 315 17.70 -21.85 -9.34
N LEU A 316 16.93 -22.58 -8.51
CA LEU A 316 17.50 -23.54 -7.55
C LEU A 316 18.28 -24.66 -8.25
N GLY A 317 17.81 -25.11 -9.42
CA GLY A 317 18.52 -26.05 -10.29
C GLY A 317 19.85 -25.52 -10.81
N GLU A 318 19.90 -24.24 -11.22
CA GLU A 318 21.13 -23.60 -11.66
C GLU A 318 22.14 -23.41 -10.53
N VAL A 319 21.67 -22.97 -9.35
CA VAL A 319 22.51 -22.88 -8.14
C VAL A 319 23.06 -24.25 -7.79
N HIS A 320 22.22 -25.30 -7.81
CA HIS A 320 22.65 -26.67 -7.58
C HIS A 320 23.75 -27.12 -8.53
N LYS A 321 23.54 -27.01 -9.84
CA LYS A 321 24.56 -27.37 -10.84
C LYS A 321 25.85 -26.58 -10.68
N GLY A 322 25.77 -25.30 -10.27
CA GLY A 322 26.93 -24.46 -10.02
C GLY A 322 27.75 -24.92 -8.82
N LEU A 323 27.08 -25.34 -7.74
CA LEU A 323 27.72 -25.80 -6.50
C LEU A 323 28.21 -27.24 -6.58
N ASP A 324 27.49 -28.10 -7.30
CA ASP A 324 27.87 -29.49 -7.54
C ASP A 324 29.21 -29.58 -8.30
N ARG A 325 29.43 -28.69 -9.28
CA ARG A 325 30.74 -28.54 -9.97
C ARG A 325 31.89 -28.15 -9.05
N LYS A 326 31.60 -27.53 -7.90
CA LYS A 326 32.58 -27.15 -6.87
C LYS A 326 32.69 -28.22 -5.76
N GLY A 327 31.92 -29.31 -5.82
CA GLY A 327 31.85 -30.32 -4.77
C GLY A 327 31.15 -29.84 -3.48
N ILE A 328 30.35 -28.76 -3.57
CA ILE A 328 29.62 -28.20 -2.43
C ILE A 328 28.23 -28.82 -2.38
N MET A 329 27.92 -29.53 -1.30
CA MET A 329 26.60 -30.14 -1.08
C MET A 329 25.53 -29.07 -0.82
N ILE A 330 24.30 -29.30 -1.28
CA ILE A 330 23.15 -28.44 -0.94
C ILE A 330 22.16 -29.24 -0.10
N ALA A 331 21.69 -28.65 0.99
CA ALA A 331 20.60 -29.16 1.80
C ALA A 331 19.48 -28.12 1.92
N LEU A 332 18.23 -28.57 1.87
CA LEU A 332 17.05 -27.73 2.13
C LEU A 332 16.55 -27.98 3.54
N ALA A 333 16.30 -26.90 4.29
CA ALA A 333 15.70 -26.97 5.62
C ALA A 333 14.31 -26.32 5.62
N ASN A 334 13.36 -26.97 6.28
CA ASN A 334 12.01 -26.48 6.56
C ASN A 334 11.23 -25.90 5.35
N PRO A 335 11.15 -26.59 4.20
CA PRO A 335 10.30 -26.13 3.10
C PRO A 335 8.82 -26.22 3.50
N ARG A 336 8.05 -25.17 3.23
CA ARG A 336 6.60 -25.19 3.46
C ARG A 336 5.89 -26.14 2.50
N LEU A 337 4.74 -26.67 2.92
CA LEU A 337 3.97 -27.65 2.14
C LEU A 337 3.78 -27.27 0.66
N GLN A 338 3.28 -26.06 0.38
CA GLN A 338 3.06 -25.59 -1.00
C GLN A 338 4.35 -25.49 -1.83
N VAL A 339 5.49 -25.27 -1.18
CA VAL A 339 6.81 -25.23 -1.82
C VAL A 339 7.29 -26.66 -2.07
N THR A 340 7.20 -27.53 -1.07
CA THR A 340 7.56 -28.94 -1.17
C THR A 340 6.79 -29.64 -2.29
N GLU A 341 5.47 -29.47 -2.36
CA GLU A 341 4.63 -30.06 -3.41
C GLU A 341 5.13 -29.68 -4.81
N LYS A 342 5.44 -28.40 -5.03
CA LYS A 342 5.94 -27.92 -6.31
C LYS A 342 7.34 -28.46 -6.62
N LEU A 343 8.23 -28.56 -5.64
CA LEU A 343 9.58 -29.09 -5.81
C LEU A 343 9.58 -30.62 -6.08
N VAL A 344 8.62 -31.36 -5.52
CA VAL A 344 8.41 -32.78 -5.81
C VAL A 344 7.86 -32.97 -7.22
N VAL A 345 6.81 -32.23 -7.58
CA VAL A 345 6.14 -32.35 -8.89
C VAL A 345 7.07 -31.91 -10.02
N SER A 346 7.92 -30.91 -9.80
CA SER A 346 8.89 -30.45 -10.79
C SER A 346 10.08 -31.39 -11.00
N GLY A 347 10.18 -32.48 -10.22
CA GLY A 347 11.33 -33.39 -10.24
C GLY A 347 12.59 -32.85 -9.54
N TYR A 348 12.55 -31.65 -8.93
CA TYR A 348 13.76 -31.07 -8.31
C TYR A 348 14.24 -31.92 -7.12
N ILE A 349 13.31 -32.36 -6.26
CA ILE A 349 13.67 -33.19 -5.11
C ILE A 349 14.13 -34.58 -5.56
N LYS A 350 13.38 -35.22 -6.46
CA LYS A 350 13.62 -36.61 -6.86
C LYS A 350 14.83 -36.77 -7.78
N ASP A 351 15.02 -35.87 -8.74
CA ASP A 351 15.98 -36.05 -9.82
C ASP A 351 17.27 -35.24 -9.62
N THR A 352 17.25 -34.20 -8.77
CA THR A 352 18.40 -33.28 -8.62
C THR A 352 19.04 -33.35 -7.24
N ILE A 353 18.31 -33.06 -6.16
CA ILE A 353 18.93 -32.92 -4.82
C ILE A 353 18.90 -34.19 -3.96
N GLY A 354 17.96 -35.10 -4.24
CA GLY A 354 17.71 -36.28 -3.42
C GLY A 354 16.79 -36.00 -2.22
N GLU A 355 15.96 -36.97 -1.84
CA GLU A 355 15.06 -36.88 -0.69
C GLU A 355 15.84 -36.79 0.64
N GLU A 356 17.05 -37.34 0.67
CA GLU A 356 17.99 -37.30 1.78
C GLU A 356 18.56 -35.91 2.08
N SER A 357 18.41 -34.96 1.14
CA SER A 357 18.91 -33.60 1.26
C SER A 357 17.83 -32.61 1.73
N VAL A 358 16.66 -33.10 2.14
CA VAL A 358 15.54 -32.29 2.63
C VAL A 358 15.27 -32.58 4.11
N PHE A 359 15.32 -31.55 4.94
CA PHE A 359 15.25 -31.68 6.40
C PHE A 359 14.17 -30.78 7.00
N LEU A 360 13.65 -31.18 8.17
CA LEU A 360 12.71 -30.38 8.94
C LEU A 360 13.41 -29.23 9.69
N THR A 361 14.64 -29.45 10.17
CA THR A 361 15.39 -28.47 10.96
C THR A 361 16.76 -28.18 10.35
N ILE A 362 17.29 -26.98 10.65
CA ILE A 362 18.64 -26.58 10.23
C ILE A 362 19.70 -27.45 10.93
N THR A 363 19.47 -27.82 12.19
CA THR A 363 20.35 -28.70 12.96
C THR A 363 20.52 -30.07 12.30
N ASP A 364 19.42 -30.68 11.84
CA ASP A 364 19.47 -31.97 11.16
C ASP A 364 20.22 -31.89 9.83
N ALA A 365 19.98 -30.82 9.06
CA ALA A 365 20.68 -30.57 7.81
C ALA A 365 22.21 -30.44 8.03
N ILE A 366 22.62 -29.70 9.06
CA ILE A 366 24.03 -29.54 9.44
C ILE A 366 24.63 -30.87 9.90
N ALA A 367 23.91 -31.63 10.72
CA ALA A 367 24.37 -32.92 11.22
C ALA A 367 24.58 -33.92 10.06
N SER A 368 23.64 -33.97 9.11
CA SER A 368 23.76 -34.80 7.91
C SER A 368 24.93 -34.37 7.03
N CYS A 369 25.10 -33.06 6.77
CA CYS A 369 26.26 -32.55 6.03
C CYS A 369 27.58 -32.96 6.71
N ARG A 370 27.70 -32.81 8.03
CA ARG A 370 28.91 -33.24 8.78
C ARG A 370 29.17 -34.74 8.67
N TYR A 371 28.13 -35.56 8.68
CA TYR A 371 28.27 -37.01 8.57
C TYR A 371 28.67 -37.45 7.16
N GLY A 372 28.05 -36.86 6.12
CA GLY A 372 28.41 -37.07 4.72
C GLY A 372 29.87 -36.74 4.44
N LEU A 373 30.36 -35.63 5.01
CA LEU A 373 31.75 -35.18 4.87
C LEU A 373 32.77 -36.12 5.51
N ARG A 374 32.44 -36.74 6.66
CA ARG A 374 33.29 -37.75 7.30
C ARG A 374 33.39 -39.02 6.45
N ARG A 375 32.31 -39.41 5.78
CA ARG A 375 32.27 -40.60 4.92
C ARG A 375 33.07 -40.42 3.63
N PHE A 376 33.09 -39.21 3.05
CA PHE A 376 33.91 -38.89 1.88
C PHE A 376 35.41 -38.92 2.20
N ARG A 377 35.87 -38.25 3.28
CA ARG A 377 37.28 -38.28 3.70
C ARG A 377 37.78 -39.67 4.12
N GLY A 378 36.91 -40.51 4.68
CA GLY A 378 37.25 -41.89 5.05
C GLY A 378 37.46 -42.84 3.87
N LYS A 379 36.90 -42.54 2.68
CA LYS A 379 37.13 -43.33 1.46
C LYS A 379 38.43 -42.98 0.74
N GLU A 380 38.85 -41.72 0.80
CA GLU A 380 40.14 -41.29 0.22
C GLU A 380 41.34 -41.88 1.01
N GLY A 381 41.25 -41.95 2.34
CA GLY A 381 42.31 -42.54 3.18
C GLY A 381 42.42 -44.07 3.16
N CYS A 382 41.50 -44.78 2.50
CA CYS A 382 41.52 -46.25 2.41
C CYS A 382 41.96 -46.75 1.02
N SER A 383 42.27 -45.85 0.10
CA SER A 383 42.81 -46.17 -1.24
C SER A 383 44.35 -46.08 -1.30
N GLU A 384 45.02 -45.74 -0.20
CA GLU A 384 46.48 -45.75 -0.04
C GLU A 384 46.90 -46.73 1.07
N VAL A 385 46.61 -48.03 0.91
CA VAL A 385 47.32 -49.12 1.60
C VAL A 385 47.50 -50.29 0.65
#